data_AF-A0A7C9TL64-F1
#
_entry.id   AF-A0A7C9TL64-F1
#
_cell.length_a   1.000
_cell.length_b   1.000
_cell.length_c   1.000
_cell.angle_alpha   90.00
_cell.angle_beta   90.00
_cell.angle_gamma   90.00
#
_symmetry.space_group_name_H-M   'P 1'
#
loop_
_entity.id
_entity.type
_entity.pdbx_description
1 polymer ?
#
loop_
_entity_poly.entity_id
_entity_poly.type
_entity_poly.pdbx_seq_one_letter_code
_entity_poly.pdbx_strand_id
1 'polypeptide(L)'
;MAVTAPAPLPGSAQGWIEQGIAAVRAGEHARAGDIFARLRQHFSRNPWGWIGEGLIDEALHRWPDAERKYRAILTRLPDDLATLTALARVQVKLGRPDLARAALQRLLQLAPEREAARQQLAKLEAPRKVDVLNQLIQRRGLRHYLEYNKPRCELALHEVACAQRTLICLPEQERVEPGAEAVRLRAAHFAASEEAPPHLSVTELASHPGRYDLIFFDPLHVRPEVDQGLKALCRLLTPGGFLVVHDCCPHDPQLVGPFREGAWCGDTYQAFAQFHRHNPRTSVVVDIDYGVGVIVNRDLCLDYPVESGPAHAEFLAGLVPGSSLIDLHQLDLWLDQAAPRESTKFV
;
A
#
# COMPACT_ATOMS: atom_id res chain seq x y z
N MET A 1 -4.06 19.63 -43.02
CA MET A 1 -3.88 18.46 -42.13
C MET A 1 -4.32 17.23 -42.90
N ALA A 2 -3.40 16.32 -43.20
CA ALA A 2 -3.73 15.08 -43.88
C ALA A 2 -4.39 14.13 -42.86
N VAL A 3 -5.69 13.90 -43.01
CA VAL A 3 -6.37 12.80 -42.33
C VAL A 3 -5.87 11.53 -43.00
N THR A 4 -4.96 10.83 -42.33
CA THR A 4 -4.50 9.51 -42.77
C THR A 4 -5.70 8.58 -42.84
N ALA A 5 -5.92 7.96 -44.00
CA ALA A 5 -6.99 6.97 -44.16
C ALA A 5 -6.81 5.85 -43.12
N PRO A 6 -7.89 5.39 -42.48
CA PRO A 6 -7.77 4.32 -41.48
C PRO A 6 -7.19 3.07 -42.14
N ALA A 7 -6.22 2.45 -41.46
CA ALA A 7 -5.63 1.19 -41.90
C ALA A 7 -6.74 0.15 -42.21
N PRO A 8 -6.61 -0.66 -43.27
CA PRO A 8 -7.61 -1.66 -43.61
C PRO A 8 -7.82 -2.63 -42.45
N LEU A 9 -9.09 -2.97 -42.18
CA LEU A 9 -9.43 -3.91 -41.12
C LEU A 9 -8.94 -5.32 -41.51
N PRO A 10 -8.29 -6.08 -40.61
CA PRO A 10 -7.65 -7.34 -40.98
C PRO A 10 -8.69 -8.43 -41.27
N GLY A 11 -8.35 -9.50 -41.98
CA GLY A 11 -9.33 -10.57 -42.28
C GLY A 11 -9.78 -11.41 -41.06
N SER A 12 -9.11 -11.29 -39.90
CA SER A 12 -9.33 -12.10 -38.71
C SER A 12 -9.89 -11.29 -37.54
N ALA A 13 -10.73 -11.91 -36.70
CA ALA A 13 -11.25 -11.28 -35.49
C ALA A 13 -10.13 -10.72 -34.60
N GLN A 14 -9.01 -11.45 -34.49
CA GLN A 14 -7.84 -11.03 -33.71
C GLN A 14 -7.29 -9.67 -34.18
N GLY A 15 -7.17 -9.46 -35.50
CA GLY A 15 -6.67 -8.19 -36.02
C GLY A 15 -7.63 -7.01 -35.78
N TRP A 16 -8.95 -7.26 -35.77
CA TRP A 16 -9.93 -6.23 -35.40
C TRP A 16 -9.83 -5.88 -33.93
N ILE A 17 -9.61 -6.87 -33.07
CA ILE A 17 -9.41 -6.68 -31.63
C ILE A 17 -8.17 -5.81 -31.39
N GLU A 18 -7.05 -6.13 -32.01
CA GLU A 18 -5.80 -5.37 -31.87
C GLU A 18 -5.94 -3.91 -32.33
N GLN A 19 -6.60 -3.68 -33.48
CA GLN A 19 -6.87 -2.32 -33.96
C GLN A 19 -7.83 -1.56 -33.04
N GLY A 20 -8.87 -2.22 -32.51
CA GLY A 20 -9.79 -1.63 -31.55
C GLY A 20 -9.10 -1.22 -30.25
N ILE A 21 -8.27 -2.10 -29.68
CA ILE A 21 -7.46 -1.80 -28.47
C ILE A 21 -6.48 -0.65 -28.74
N ALA A 22 -5.82 -0.64 -29.91
CA ALA A 22 -4.92 0.44 -30.30
C ALA A 22 -5.65 1.79 -30.39
N ALA A 23 -6.85 1.82 -30.97
CA ALA A 23 -7.69 3.01 -31.05
C ALA A 23 -8.12 3.51 -29.66
N VAL A 24 -8.46 2.61 -28.72
CA VAL A 24 -8.75 2.99 -27.32
C VAL A 24 -7.52 3.64 -26.67
N ARG A 25 -6.33 3.04 -26.83
CA ARG A 25 -5.07 3.58 -26.29
C ARG A 25 -4.70 4.94 -26.90
N ALA A 26 -5.07 5.17 -28.15
CA ALA A 26 -4.85 6.44 -28.85
C ALA A 26 -5.89 7.53 -28.49
N GLY A 27 -6.89 7.22 -27.66
CA GLY A 27 -7.99 8.15 -27.35
C GLY A 27 -9.03 8.30 -28.47
N GLU A 28 -8.94 7.49 -29.53
CA GLU A 28 -9.85 7.51 -30.67
C GLU A 28 -11.15 6.71 -30.36
N HIS A 29 -11.86 7.11 -29.30
CA HIS A 29 -12.98 6.33 -28.74
C HIS A 29 -14.12 6.06 -29.74
N ALA A 30 -14.45 7.02 -30.60
CA ALA A 30 -15.47 6.86 -31.63
C ALA A 30 -15.07 5.77 -32.65
N ARG A 31 -13.82 5.82 -33.13
CA ARG A 31 -13.27 4.83 -34.04
C ARG A 31 -13.18 3.45 -33.38
N ALA A 32 -12.75 3.38 -32.13
CA ALA A 32 -12.76 2.14 -31.37
C ALA A 32 -14.16 1.54 -31.29
N GLY A 33 -15.17 2.37 -31.00
CA GLY A 33 -16.59 1.98 -30.99
C GLY A 33 -17.04 1.37 -32.31
N ASP A 34 -16.71 2.01 -33.44
CA ASP A 34 -17.04 1.50 -34.78
C ASP A 34 -16.37 0.15 -35.06
N ILE A 35 -15.11 -0.01 -34.68
CA ILE A 35 -14.36 -1.26 -34.86
C ILE A 35 -15.03 -2.39 -34.06
N PHE A 36 -15.33 -2.18 -32.78
CA PHE A 36 -15.96 -3.19 -31.94
C PHE A 36 -17.41 -3.48 -32.34
N ALA A 37 -18.17 -2.47 -32.78
CA ALA A 37 -19.53 -2.65 -33.29
C ALA A 37 -19.55 -3.55 -34.53
N ARG A 38 -18.63 -3.33 -35.47
CA ARG A 38 -18.48 -4.17 -36.66
C ARG A 38 -17.89 -5.55 -36.31
N LEU A 39 -16.97 -5.66 -35.35
CA LEU A 39 -16.48 -6.96 -34.85
C LEU A 39 -17.66 -7.81 -34.34
N ARG A 40 -18.61 -7.20 -33.61
CA ARG A 40 -19.83 -7.85 -33.16
C ARG A 40 -20.77 -8.26 -34.31
N GLN A 41 -20.78 -7.54 -35.43
CA GLN A 41 -21.58 -7.90 -36.61
C GLN A 41 -20.97 -9.09 -37.38
N HIS A 42 -19.66 -9.04 -37.64
CA HIS A 42 -18.96 -10.06 -38.45
C HIS A 42 -18.58 -11.31 -37.65
N PHE A 43 -18.33 -11.17 -36.35
CA PHE A 43 -17.95 -12.24 -35.43
C PHE A 43 -18.87 -12.25 -34.21
N SER A 44 -20.16 -12.50 -34.45
CA SER A 44 -21.24 -12.37 -33.44
C SER A 44 -21.11 -13.23 -32.19
N ARG A 45 -20.25 -14.26 -32.20
CA ARG A 45 -19.94 -15.09 -31.02
C ARG A 45 -18.68 -14.64 -30.28
N ASN A 46 -17.94 -13.66 -30.79
CA ASN A 46 -16.71 -13.20 -30.17
C ASN A 46 -17.01 -12.18 -29.06
N PRO A 47 -16.63 -12.46 -27.80
CA PRO A 47 -16.92 -11.60 -26.66
C PRO A 47 -16.31 -10.20 -26.78
N TRP A 48 -15.21 -10.06 -27.55
CA TRP A 48 -14.50 -8.80 -27.68
C TRP A 48 -15.30 -7.66 -28.31
N GLY A 49 -16.34 -7.98 -29.07
CA GLY A 49 -17.27 -6.97 -29.58
C GLY A 49 -18.01 -6.22 -28.47
N TRP A 50 -18.23 -6.87 -27.31
CA TRP A 50 -18.81 -6.23 -26.12
C TRP A 50 -17.75 -5.79 -25.12
N ILE A 51 -16.66 -6.55 -24.94
CA ILE A 51 -15.55 -6.14 -24.05
C ILE A 51 -14.99 -4.77 -24.48
N GLY A 52 -14.89 -4.53 -25.78
CA GLY A 52 -14.41 -3.26 -26.32
C GLY A 52 -15.21 -2.03 -25.85
N GLU A 53 -16.53 -2.16 -25.66
CA GLU A 53 -17.35 -1.07 -25.10
C GLU A 53 -17.04 -0.80 -23.63
N GLY A 54 -16.63 -1.81 -22.87
CA GLY A 54 -16.14 -1.66 -21.50
C GLY A 54 -14.75 -1.02 -21.45
N LEU A 55 -13.86 -1.37 -22.39
CA LEU A 55 -12.53 -0.75 -22.50
C LEU A 55 -12.59 0.74 -22.82
N ILE A 56 -13.57 1.16 -23.63
CA ILE A 56 -13.82 2.57 -23.89
C ILE A 56 -14.26 3.29 -22.62
N ASP A 57 -15.15 2.69 -21.82
CA ASP A 57 -15.56 3.25 -20.53
C ASP A 57 -14.39 3.34 -19.54
N GLU A 58 -13.51 2.33 -19.50
CA GLU A 58 -12.27 2.37 -18.70
C GLU A 58 -11.37 3.54 -19.10
N ALA A 59 -11.16 3.75 -20.41
CA ALA A 59 -10.36 4.86 -20.91
C ALA A 59 -10.98 6.24 -20.61
N LEU A 60 -12.30 6.29 -20.44
CA LEU A 60 -13.04 7.48 -20.02
C LEU A 60 -13.21 7.58 -18.49
N HIS A 61 -12.55 6.71 -17.71
CA HIS A 61 -12.67 6.61 -16.25
C HIS A 61 -14.10 6.38 -15.73
N ARG A 62 -14.98 5.82 -16.57
CA ARG A 62 -16.35 5.44 -16.21
C ARG A 62 -16.38 4.04 -15.61
N TRP A 63 -15.64 3.86 -14.52
CA TRP A 63 -15.44 2.55 -13.89
C TRP A 63 -16.74 1.79 -13.55
N PRO A 64 -17.80 2.43 -12.99
CA PRO A 64 -19.05 1.74 -12.70
C PRO A 64 -19.78 1.24 -13.96
N ASP A 65 -19.71 1.99 -15.07
CA ASP A 65 -20.33 1.61 -16.33
C ASP A 65 -19.60 0.44 -16.97
N ALA A 66 -18.26 0.46 -16.93
CA ALA A 66 -17.41 -0.64 -17.37
C ALA A 66 -17.70 -1.93 -16.58
N GLU A 67 -17.79 -1.85 -15.25
CA GLU A 67 -18.13 -2.99 -14.40
C GLU A 67 -19.50 -3.59 -14.77
N ARG A 68 -20.52 -2.75 -14.97
CA ARG A 68 -21.86 -3.19 -15.38
C ARG A 68 -21.83 -3.93 -16.72
N LYS A 69 -21.07 -3.42 -17.69
CA LYS A 69 -20.90 -4.06 -19.01
C LYS A 69 -20.21 -5.43 -18.89
N TYR A 70 -19.11 -5.51 -18.15
CA TYR A 70 -18.40 -6.78 -17.96
C TYR A 70 -19.25 -7.83 -17.23
N ARG A 71 -20.00 -7.43 -16.20
CA ARG A 71 -20.95 -8.33 -15.52
C ARG A 71 -22.06 -8.83 -16.46
N ALA A 72 -22.55 -7.99 -17.36
CA ALA A 72 -23.54 -8.39 -18.37
C ALA A 72 -22.98 -9.43 -19.36
N ILE A 73 -21.70 -9.30 -19.74
CA ILE A 73 -21.01 -10.30 -20.58
C ILE A 73 -20.88 -11.62 -19.83
N LEU A 74 -20.41 -11.60 -18.57
CA LEU A 74 -20.26 -12.82 -17.75
C LEU A 74 -21.59 -13.50 -17.41
N THR A 75 -22.72 -12.80 -17.47
CA THR A 75 -24.04 -13.44 -17.35
C THR A 75 -24.31 -14.40 -18.51
N ARG A 76 -23.73 -14.14 -19.69
CA ARG A 76 -23.88 -14.98 -20.89
C ARG A 76 -22.71 -15.92 -21.09
N LEU A 77 -21.51 -15.48 -20.73
CA LEU A 77 -20.23 -16.17 -20.91
C LEU A 77 -19.50 -16.19 -19.56
N PRO A 78 -19.93 -17.04 -18.60
CA PRO A 78 -19.44 -16.99 -17.22
C PRO A 78 -17.94 -17.26 -17.06
N ASP A 79 -17.35 -17.97 -18.02
CA ASP A 79 -15.96 -18.41 -17.98
C ASP A 79 -15.08 -17.68 -19.01
N ASP A 80 -15.54 -16.55 -19.56
CA ASP A 80 -14.74 -15.75 -20.48
C ASP A 80 -13.54 -15.11 -19.76
N LEU A 81 -12.35 -15.65 -20.04
CA LEU A 81 -11.12 -15.25 -19.36
C LEU A 81 -10.78 -13.77 -19.57
N ALA A 82 -11.06 -13.22 -20.76
CA ALA A 82 -10.77 -11.82 -21.07
C ALA A 82 -11.66 -10.86 -20.26
N THR A 83 -12.94 -11.18 -20.15
CA THR A 83 -13.90 -10.41 -19.35
C THR A 83 -13.64 -10.55 -17.85
N LEU A 84 -13.30 -11.75 -17.33
CA LEU A 84 -12.87 -11.92 -15.94
C LEU A 84 -11.64 -11.06 -15.62
N THR A 85 -10.64 -11.05 -16.52
CA THR A 85 -9.44 -10.20 -16.38
C THR A 85 -9.82 -8.70 -16.34
N ALA A 86 -10.72 -8.27 -17.23
CA ALA A 86 -11.15 -6.88 -17.29
C ALA A 86 -11.98 -6.45 -16.07
N LEU A 87 -12.89 -7.33 -15.61
CA LEU A 87 -13.71 -7.10 -14.43
C LEU A 87 -12.86 -6.97 -13.17
N ALA A 88 -11.89 -7.87 -12.94
CA ALA A 88 -10.99 -7.79 -11.80
C ALA A 88 -10.24 -6.45 -11.75
N ARG A 89 -9.67 -6.02 -12.89
CA ARG A 89 -8.98 -4.73 -12.99
C ARG A 89 -9.89 -3.54 -12.63
N VAL A 90 -11.13 -3.53 -13.14
CA VAL A 90 -12.09 -2.46 -12.85
C VAL A 90 -12.51 -2.48 -11.37
N GLN A 91 -12.70 -3.66 -10.79
CA GLN A 91 -13.07 -3.79 -9.37
C GLN A 91 -11.96 -3.28 -8.43
N VAL A 92 -10.69 -3.47 -8.79
CA VAL A 92 -9.57 -2.83 -8.08
C VAL A 92 -9.67 -1.30 -8.15
N LYS A 93 -9.95 -0.73 -9.35
CA LYS A 93 -10.11 0.72 -9.52
C LYS A 93 -11.31 1.30 -8.76
N LEU A 94 -12.32 0.49 -8.51
CA LEU A 94 -13.50 0.85 -7.72
C LEU A 94 -13.32 0.69 -6.20
N GLY A 95 -12.14 0.27 -5.73
CA GLY A 95 -11.92 -0.01 -4.31
C GLY A 95 -12.69 -1.23 -3.80
N ARG A 96 -12.92 -2.24 -4.66
CA ARG A 96 -13.65 -3.47 -4.34
C ARG A 96 -12.73 -4.70 -4.44
N PRO A 97 -11.69 -4.80 -3.60
CA PRO A 97 -10.67 -5.84 -3.71
C PRO A 97 -11.24 -7.25 -3.53
N ASP A 98 -12.28 -7.43 -2.71
CA ASP A 98 -12.90 -8.75 -2.51
C ASP A 98 -13.55 -9.30 -3.78
N LEU A 99 -14.23 -8.44 -4.54
CA LEU A 99 -14.82 -8.83 -5.82
C LEU A 99 -13.72 -9.10 -6.85
N ALA A 100 -12.68 -8.27 -6.89
CA ALA A 100 -11.54 -8.47 -7.77
C ALA A 100 -10.83 -9.81 -7.48
N ARG A 101 -10.66 -10.15 -6.20
CA ARG A 101 -10.12 -11.42 -5.73
C ARG A 101 -10.94 -12.59 -6.25
N ALA A 102 -12.27 -12.55 -6.08
CA ALA A 102 -13.16 -13.59 -6.57
C ALA A 102 -13.06 -13.78 -8.10
N ALA A 103 -12.98 -12.69 -8.86
CA ALA A 103 -12.80 -12.74 -10.32
C ALA A 103 -11.44 -13.34 -10.72
N LEU A 104 -10.36 -12.98 -10.04
CA LEU A 104 -9.01 -13.53 -10.28
C LEU A 104 -8.89 -15.00 -9.88
N GLN A 105 -9.49 -15.40 -8.76
CA GLN A 105 -9.55 -16.79 -8.34
C GLN A 105 -10.31 -17.64 -9.37
N ARG A 106 -11.47 -17.16 -9.88
CA ARG A 106 -12.18 -17.85 -10.96
C ARG A 106 -11.35 -17.92 -12.24
N LEU A 107 -10.66 -16.84 -12.61
CA LEU A 107 -9.76 -16.81 -13.76
C LEU A 107 -8.63 -17.84 -13.64
N LEU A 108 -8.00 -17.98 -12.48
CA LEU A 108 -6.91 -18.92 -12.24
C LEU A 108 -7.37 -20.37 -12.08
N GLN A 109 -8.62 -20.61 -11.65
CA GLN A 109 -9.23 -21.95 -11.71
C GLN A 109 -9.38 -22.45 -13.15
N LEU A 110 -9.72 -21.55 -14.09
CA LEU A 110 -9.92 -21.87 -15.49
C LEU A 110 -8.62 -21.89 -16.30
N ALA A 111 -7.67 -21.01 -15.95
CA ALA A 111 -6.40 -20.82 -16.64
C ALA A 111 -5.25 -20.62 -15.64
N PRO A 112 -4.76 -21.71 -15.00
CA PRO A 112 -3.74 -21.64 -13.96
C PRO A 112 -2.41 -21.06 -14.46
N GLU A 113 -2.10 -21.14 -15.75
CA GLU A 113 -0.86 -20.69 -16.38
C GLU A 113 -0.72 -19.15 -16.48
N ARG A 114 -1.78 -18.40 -16.17
CA ARG A 114 -1.80 -16.94 -16.27
C ARG A 114 -1.02 -16.27 -15.13
N GLU A 115 0.29 -16.17 -15.32
CA GLU A 115 1.20 -15.54 -14.35
C GLU A 115 0.78 -14.11 -13.96
N ALA A 116 0.34 -13.29 -14.90
CA ALA A 116 -0.13 -11.92 -14.61
C ALA A 116 -1.33 -11.90 -13.64
N ALA A 117 -2.27 -12.85 -13.77
CA ALA A 117 -3.41 -12.95 -12.87
C ALA A 117 -2.99 -13.48 -11.49
N ARG A 118 -2.03 -14.41 -11.44
CA ARG A 118 -1.43 -14.90 -10.20
C ARG A 118 -0.73 -13.79 -9.42
N GLN A 119 0.05 -12.96 -10.11
CA GLN A 119 0.72 -11.79 -9.51
C GLN A 119 -0.29 -10.76 -9.00
N GLN A 120 -1.37 -10.50 -9.75
CA GLN A 120 -2.44 -9.60 -9.31
C GLN A 120 -3.16 -10.14 -8.07
N LEU A 121 -3.46 -11.44 -8.04
CA LEU A 121 -4.09 -12.07 -6.89
C LEU A 121 -3.17 -12.03 -5.67
N ALA A 122 -1.90 -12.42 -5.84
CA ALA A 122 -0.89 -12.36 -4.79
C ALA A 122 -0.73 -10.93 -4.24
N LYS A 123 -0.77 -9.90 -5.09
CA LYS A 123 -0.74 -8.51 -4.64
C LYS A 123 -1.97 -8.09 -3.83
N LEU A 124 -3.16 -8.62 -4.17
CA LEU A 124 -4.41 -8.34 -3.44
C LEU A 124 -4.54 -9.13 -2.13
N GLU A 125 -3.81 -10.23 -2.01
CA GLU A 125 -3.76 -11.08 -0.82
C GLU A 125 -2.50 -10.82 0.02
N ALA A 126 -1.54 -10.06 -0.50
CA ALA A 126 -0.35 -9.65 0.22
C ALA A 126 -0.76 -8.88 1.47
N PRO A 127 -0.20 -9.23 2.64
CA PRO A 127 -0.50 -8.48 3.85
C PRO A 127 -0.01 -7.05 3.71
N ARG A 128 -0.79 -6.13 4.26
CA ARG A 128 -0.55 -4.70 4.27
C ARG A 128 -0.19 -4.25 5.68
N LYS A 129 0.40 -3.06 5.79
CA LYS A 129 0.69 -2.43 7.09
C LYS A 129 -0.53 -2.37 8.02
N VAL A 130 -1.73 -2.19 7.48
CA VAL A 130 -2.97 -2.17 8.27
C VAL A 130 -3.32 -3.52 8.89
N ASP A 131 -2.89 -4.63 8.29
CA ASP A 131 -3.11 -5.97 8.86
C ASP A 131 -2.28 -6.16 10.13
N VAL A 132 -1.06 -5.62 10.18
CA VAL A 132 -0.24 -5.56 11.42
C VAL A 132 -0.95 -4.74 12.49
N LEU A 133 -1.45 -3.55 12.15
CA LEU A 133 -2.16 -2.67 13.09
C LEU A 133 -3.40 -3.37 13.67
N ASN A 134 -4.23 -3.97 12.82
CA ASN A 134 -5.46 -4.63 13.22
C ASN A 134 -5.20 -5.93 14.00
N GLN A 135 -4.15 -6.68 13.68
CA GLN A 135 -3.73 -7.83 14.46
C GLN A 135 -3.29 -7.41 15.88
N LEU A 136 -2.51 -6.34 16.02
CA LEU A 136 -2.13 -5.79 17.33
C LEU A 136 -3.36 -5.33 18.14
N ILE A 137 -4.27 -4.59 17.51
CA ILE A 137 -5.52 -4.12 18.14
C ILE A 137 -6.34 -5.31 18.64
N GLN A 138 -6.55 -6.32 17.81
CA GLN A 138 -7.34 -7.49 18.16
C GLN A 138 -6.67 -8.32 19.26
N ARG A 139 -5.36 -8.56 19.15
CA ARG A 139 -4.62 -9.43 20.07
C ARG A 139 -4.44 -8.81 21.46
N ARG A 140 -4.33 -7.48 21.54
CA ARG A 140 -4.04 -6.76 22.79
C ARG A 140 -5.19 -5.90 23.31
N GLY A 141 -6.30 -5.80 22.56
CA GLY A 141 -7.46 -4.99 22.96
C GLY A 141 -7.15 -3.50 22.98
N LEU A 142 -6.30 -3.02 22.07
CA LEU A 142 -5.87 -1.61 22.01
C LEU A 142 -7.05 -0.71 21.60
N ARG A 143 -7.17 0.47 22.21
CA ARG A 143 -8.36 1.32 22.03
C ARG A 143 -8.06 2.74 21.55
N HIS A 144 -6.85 3.24 21.80
CA HIS A 144 -6.43 4.58 21.42
C HIS A 144 -5.31 4.54 20.38
N TYR A 145 -5.65 4.86 19.13
CA TYR A 145 -4.75 4.86 17.99
C TYR A 145 -4.36 6.27 17.55
N LEU A 146 -3.08 6.51 17.29
CA LEU A 146 -2.57 7.69 16.59
C LEU A 146 -1.96 7.28 15.26
N GLU A 147 -2.38 7.92 14.19
CA GLU A 147 -1.69 7.93 12.90
C GLU A 147 -0.86 9.22 12.80
N TYR A 148 0.46 9.07 12.69
CA TYR A 148 1.38 10.21 12.58
C TYR A 148 2.24 10.09 11.33
N ASN A 149 1.80 10.72 10.24
CA ASN A 149 2.37 10.48 8.92
C ASN A 149 2.65 11.76 8.13
N LYS A 150 3.43 11.65 7.06
CA LYS A 150 3.53 12.69 6.03
C LYS A 150 2.17 12.93 5.33
N PRO A 151 1.83 14.17 4.89
CA PRO A 151 0.48 14.53 4.42
C PRO A 151 -0.02 13.79 3.17
N ARG A 152 0.87 13.13 2.43
CA ARG A 152 0.62 12.51 1.12
C ARG A 152 0.76 10.99 1.14
N CYS A 153 0.78 10.36 2.32
CA CYS A 153 0.83 8.91 2.45
C CYS A 153 -0.54 8.24 2.20
N GLU A 154 -0.50 6.94 1.89
CA GLU A 154 -1.70 6.11 1.95
C GLU A 154 -2.07 5.91 3.42
N LEU A 155 -3.25 6.40 3.80
CA LEU A 155 -3.67 6.45 5.19
C LEU A 155 -4.39 5.16 5.57
N ALA A 156 -3.91 4.50 6.63
CA ALA A 156 -4.54 3.31 7.16
C ALA A 156 -5.80 3.64 7.99
N LEU A 157 -5.96 4.91 8.41
CA LEU A 157 -6.92 5.39 9.40
C LEU A 157 -8.36 4.84 9.26
N HIS A 158 -8.86 4.77 8.03
CA HIS A 158 -10.22 4.32 7.74
C HIS A 158 -10.39 2.80 7.88
N GLU A 159 -9.32 2.03 7.65
CA GLU A 159 -9.27 0.57 7.72
C GLU A 159 -8.81 0.05 9.10
N VAL A 160 -8.21 0.92 9.92
CA VAL A 160 -7.78 0.59 11.29
C VAL A 160 -8.99 0.39 12.19
N ALA A 161 -9.18 -0.81 12.72
CA ALA A 161 -10.31 -1.23 13.55
C ALA A 161 -10.18 -0.80 15.02
N CYS A 162 -9.65 0.39 15.29
CA CYS A 162 -9.49 0.93 16.65
C CYS A 162 -10.70 1.79 17.05
N ALA A 163 -11.01 1.83 18.35
CA ALA A 163 -12.17 2.55 18.87
C ALA A 163 -12.02 4.08 18.81
N GLN A 164 -10.85 4.58 19.17
CA GLN A 164 -10.49 6.00 19.05
C GLN A 164 -9.30 6.14 18.12
N ARG A 165 -9.42 7.04 17.15
CA ARG A 165 -8.43 7.26 16.10
C ARG A 165 -8.14 8.75 16.01
N THR A 166 -6.87 9.11 16.18
CA THR A 166 -6.37 10.47 16.03
C THR A 166 -5.43 10.49 14.84
N LEU A 167 -5.53 11.53 14.02
CA LEU A 167 -4.59 11.79 12.93
C LEU A 167 -3.86 13.09 13.21
N ILE A 168 -2.53 13.03 13.13
CA ILE A 168 -1.65 14.20 13.18
C ILE A 168 -0.69 14.08 12.00
N CYS A 169 -0.47 15.16 11.26
CA CYS A 169 0.44 15.16 10.13
C CYS A 169 1.81 15.72 10.52
N LEU A 170 2.87 15.14 9.96
CA LEU A 170 4.16 15.81 9.91
C LEU A 170 4.04 17.07 9.04
N PRO A 171 4.64 18.21 9.43
CA PRO A 171 4.84 19.32 8.52
C PRO A 171 5.82 18.86 7.43
N GLU A 172 5.33 18.77 6.20
CA GLU A 172 6.22 18.64 5.05
C GLU A 172 6.87 20.01 4.88
N GLN A 173 8.16 20.14 5.26
CA GLN A 173 8.92 21.26 4.73
C GLN A 173 8.87 21.09 3.22
N GLU A 174 8.30 22.06 2.51
CA GLU A 174 8.41 22.12 1.06
C GLU A 174 9.90 21.98 0.76
N ARG A 175 10.33 20.82 0.27
CA ARG A 175 11.64 20.68 -0.35
C ARG A 175 11.56 21.50 -1.63
N VAL A 176 11.67 22.81 -1.47
CA VAL A 176 11.89 23.75 -2.56
C VAL A 176 13.31 23.46 -2.99
N GLU A 177 13.46 22.55 -3.95
CA GLU A 177 14.62 22.57 -4.83
C GLU A 177 14.78 24.03 -5.31
N PRO A 178 15.97 24.64 -5.23
CA PRO A 178 16.17 25.97 -5.78
C PRO A 178 15.84 25.94 -7.28
N GLY A 179 14.66 26.44 -7.65
CA GLY A 179 14.17 26.50 -9.04
C GLY A 179 13.00 25.57 -9.41
N ALA A 180 12.46 24.75 -8.51
CA ALA A 180 11.25 23.97 -8.80
C ALA A 180 10.00 24.73 -8.32
N GLU A 181 9.13 25.14 -9.25
CA GLU A 181 7.80 25.65 -8.89
C GLU A 181 7.08 24.65 -7.99
N ALA A 182 6.56 25.16 -6.87
CA ALA A 182 5.82 24.39 -5.87
C ALA A 182 4.59 23.71 -6.50
N VAL A 183 4.76 22.45 -6.93
CA VAL A 183 3.65 21.61 -7.37
C VAL A 183 2.81 21.32 -6.12
N ARG A 184 1.71 22.06 -5.98
CA ARG A 184 0.63 21.74 -5.05
C ARG A 184 -0.01 20.41 -5.45
N LEU A 185 0.59 19.30 -5.01
CA LEU A 185 -0.02 17.98 -5.09
C LEU A 185 -1.17 17.94 -4.09
N ARG A 186 -2.40 17.96 -4.62
CA ARG A 186 -3.64 17.79 -3.87
C ARG A 186 -3.60 16.45 -3.14
N ALA A 187 -3.41 16.49 -1.82
CA ALA A 187 -3.60 15.34 -0.95
C ALA A 187 -5.00 14.76 -1.21
N ALA A 188 -5.05 13.44 -1.35
CA ALA A 188 -6.30 12.71 -1.53
C ALA A 188 -7.24 12.99 -0.35
N HIS A 189 -8.54 13.02 -0.65
CA HIS A 189 -9.59 13.50 0.23
C HIS A 189 -9.57 12.79 1.60
N PHE A 190 -9.40 13.56 2.66
CA PHE A 190 -9.75 13.13 4.01
C PHE A 190 -11.26 13.21 4.18
N ALA A 191 -11.89 12.09 4.51
CA ALA A 191 -13.28 12.04 4.97
C ALA A 191 -13.28 11.61 6.44
N ALA A 192 -13.05 12.56 7.35
CA ALA A 192 -13.53 12.55 8.73
C ALA A 192 -13.19 13.92 9.37
N SER A 193 -14.19 14.78 9.51
CA SER A 193 -14.15 16.21 9.86
C SER A 193 -13.81 17.16 8.69
N GLU A 194 -14.52 18.28 8.61
CA GLU A 194 -14.31 19.35 7.61
C GLU A 194 -13.03 20.17 7.87
N GLU A 195 -12.37 19.95 9.02
CA GLU A 195 -11.14 20.62 9.40
C GLU A 195 -9.91 19.81 8.97
N ALA A 196 -8.90 20.49 8.44
CA ALA A 196 -7.63 19.87 8.07
C ALA A 196 -6.96 19.27 9.32
N PRO A 197 -6.31 18.09 9.22
CA PRO A 197 -5.63 17.49 10.35
C PRO A 197 -4.52 18.43 10.87
N PRO A 198 -4.28 18.47 12.19
CA PRO A 198 -3.22 19.31 12.75
C PRO A 198 -1.85 18.85 12.26
N HIS A 199 -0.97 19.81 11.97
CA HIS A 199 0.42 19.55 11.64
C HIS A 199 1.29 19.84 12.85
N LEU A 200 2.01 18.84 13.34
CA LEU A 200 2.95 18.99 14.45
C LEU A 200 4.30 18.40 14.02
N SER A 201 5.38 19.13 14.26
CA SER A 201 6.73 18.59 14.17
C SER A 201 6.97 17.55 15.27
N VAL A 202 8.02 16.74 15.13
CA VAL A 202 8.42 15.77 16.17
C VAL A 202 8.65 16.45 17.52
N THR A 203 9.23 17.66 17.53
CA THR A 203 9.49 18.44 18.74
C THR A 203 8.21 18.91 19.41
N GLU A 204 7.25 19.41 18.64
CA GLU A 204 5.94 19.84 19.17
C GLU A 204 5.14 18.62 19.68
N LEU A 205 5.20 17.52 18.94
CA LEU A 205 4.52 16.28 19.31
C LEU A 205 5.08 15.67 20.60
N ALA A 206 6.37 15.85 20.89
CA ALA A 206 6.95 15.42 22.17
C ALA A 206 6.30 16.09 23.39
N SER A 207 5.65 17.25 23.21
CA SER A 207 4.89 17.97 24.23
C SER A 207 3.38 17.67 24.20
N HIS A 208 2.94 16.77 23.31
CA HIS A 208 1.53 16.46 23.14
C HIS A 208 0.97 15.74 24.38
N PRO A 209 -0.19 16.16 24.92
CA PRO A 209 -0.74 15.61 26.17
C PRO A 209 -1.32 14.20 26.02
N GLY A 210 -1.66 13.80 24.79
CA GLY A 210 -2.26 12.50 24.49
C GLY A 210 -1.39 11.30 24.90
N ARG A 211 -2.07 10.18 25.19
CA ARG A 211 -1.46 8.86 25.37
C ARG A 211 -2.17 7.86 24.48
N TYR A 212 -1.39 6.99 23.84
CA TYR A 212 -1.89 6.09 22.81
C TYR A 212 -1.46 4.65 23.11
N ASP A 213 -2.32 3.71 22.77
CA ASP A 213 -2.02 2.28 22.87
C ASP A 213 -1.31 1.77 21.61
N LEU A 214 -1.57 2.41 20.48
CA LEU A 214 -0.97 2.11 19.18
C LEU A 214 -0.67 3.42 18.45
N ILE A 215 0.54 3.53 17.91
CA ILE A 215 0.93 4.63 17.03
C ILE A 215 1.43 4.02 15.72
N PHE A 216 0.91 4.49 14.59
CA PHE A 216 1.51 4.24 13.27
C PHE A 216 2.33 5.46 12.84
N PHE A 217 3.53 5.22 12.33
CA PHE A 217 4.50 6.23 11.95
C PHE A 217 5.05 5.96 10.54
N ASP A 218 4.64 6.80 9.59
CA ASP A 218 5.24 6.89 8.25
C ASP A 218 6.09 8.19 8.16
N PRO A 219 7.41 8.11 8.40
CA PRO A 219 8.28 9.28 8.55
C PRO A 219 8.54 10.02 7.24
N LEU A 220 9.32 11.11 7.31
CA LEU A 220 9.89 11.78 6.12
C LEU A 220 11.09 11.05 5.50
N HIS A 221 11.47 9.89 6.06
CA HIS A 221 12.57 9.03 5.60
C HIS A 221 13.98 9.62 5.64
N VAL A 222 14.20 10.63 6.49
CA VAL A 222 15.47 11.34 6.59
C VAL A 222 15.92 11.33 8.04
N ARG A 223 17.23 11.13 8.23
CA ARG A 223 17.86 11.17 9.55
C ARG A 223 18.53 12.53 9.76
N PRO A 224 18.48 13.09 10.99
CA PRO A 224 18.10 12.45 12.26
C PRO A 224 16.61 12.55 12.63
N GLU A 225 15.73 13.05 11.76
CA GLU A 225 14.31 13.28 12.05
C GLU A 225 13.57 11.98 12.38
N VAL A 226 13.86 10.89 11.66
CA VAL A 226 13.28 9.57 11.96
C VAL A 226 13.69 9.11 13.37
N ASP A 227 14.96 9.24 13.75
CA ASP A 227 15.45 8.84 15.08
C ASP A 227 14.77 9.62 16.21
N GLN A 228 14.59 10.92 16.01
CA GLN A 228 13.88 11.77 16.96
C GLN A 228 12.40 11.36 17.05
N GLY A 229 11.78 11.05 15.91
CA GLY A 229 10.41 10.54 15.83
C GLY A 229 10.22 9.26 16.61
N LEU A 230 11.08 8.25 16.38
CA LEU A 230 11.04 6.97 17.12
C LEU A 230 11.08 7.19 18.63
N LYS A 231 11.99 8.05 19.12
CA LYS A 231 12.14 8.34 20.55
C LYS A 231 10.97 9.14 21.12
N ALA A 232 10.47 10.15 20.39
CA ALA A 232 9.37 10.99 20.86
C ALA A 232 8.05 10.21 20.91
N LEU A 233 7.75 9.43 19.87
CA LEU A 233 6.51 8.66 19.77
C LEU A 233 6.45 7.54 20.81
N CYS A 234 7.56 6.86 21.09
CA CYS A 234 7.61 5.88 22.17
C CYS A 234 7.23 6.47 23.54
N ARG A 235 7.53 7.76 23.80
CA ARG A 235 7.16 8.44 25.06
C ARG A 235 5.66 8.78 25.15
N LEU A 236 4.94 8.76 24.03
CA LEU A 236 3.48 8.95 24.00
C LEU A 236 2.71 7.63 24.16
N LEU A 237 3.39 6.49 24.11
CA LEU A 237 2.77 5.19 24.29
C LEU A 237 2.40 4.96 25.75
N THR A 238 1.26 4.30 25.96
CA THR A 238 0.94 3.67 27.25
C THR A 238 1.94 2.54 27.53
N PRO A 239 2.16 2.13 28.79
CA PRO A 239 2.98 0.96 29.11
C PRO A 239 2.44 -0.29 28.39
N GLY A 240 3.28 -0.97 27.61
CA GLY A 240 2.88 -2.09 26.77
C GLY A 240 2.19 -1.72 25.45
N GLY A 241 2.04 -0.42 25.14
CA GLY A 241 1.57 0.07 23.85
C GLY A 241 2.58 -0.17 22.72
N PHE A 242 2.17 0.06 21.47
CA PHE A 242 2.96 -0.29 20.29
C PHE A 242 3.23 0.91 19.39
N LEU A 243 4.48 1.04 18.91
CA LEU A 243 4.82 1.91 17.79
C LEU A 243 5.08 1.01 16.57
N VAL A 244 4.37 1.29 15.48
CA VAL A 244 4.50 0.62 14.19
C VAL A 244 5.07 1.62 13.19
N VAL A 245 6.14 1.25 12.51
CA VAL A 245 6.96 2.13 11.68
C VAL A 245 7.06 1.55 10.29
N HIS A 246 6.84 2.36 9.26
CA HIS A 246 6.96 1.93 7.87
C HIS A 246 8.42 1.98 7.36
N ASP A 247 8.71 1.36 6.21
CA ASP A 247 10.01 1.44 5.51
C ASP A 247 11.24 0.96 6.29
N CYS A 248 11.06 -0.05 7.13
CA CYS A 248 12.10 -0.58 8.03
C CYS A 248 12.99 -1.67 7.39
N CYS A 249 12.62 -2.22 6.23
CA CYS A 249 13.38 -3.24 5.50
C CYS A 249 13.19 -3.11 3.97
N PRO A 250 13.79 -2.09 3.33
CA PRO A 250 13.79 -1.98 1.87
C PRO A 250 14.65 -3.09 1.27
N HIS A 251 14.07 -3.95 0.43
CA HIS A 251 14.81 -5.06 -0.21
C HIS A 251 15.67 -4.62 -1.41
N ASP A 252 15.35 -3.48 -2.02
CA ASP A 252 16.05 -2.95 -3.18
C ASP A 252 16.93 -1.73 -2.78
N PRO A 253 18.25 -1.74 -3.06
CA PRO A 253 19.14 -0.62 -2.79
C PRO A 253 18.77 0.68 -3.51
N GLN A 254 17.93 0.65 -4.55
CA GLN A 254 17.44 1.85 -5.23
C GLN A 254 16.44 2.66 -4.41
N LEU A 255 15.86 2.06 -3.35
CA LEU A 255 14.85 2.68 -2.50
C LEU A 255 15.44 3.53 -1.37
N VAL A 256 16.76 3.45 -1.14
CA VAL A 256 17.43 4.11 -0.01
C VAL A 256 18.27 5.31 -0.44
N GLY A 257 18.62 6.18 0.52
CA GLY A 257 19.42 7.37 0.27
C GLY A 257 18.59 8.56 -0.26
N PRO A 258 19.17 9.45 -1.09
CA PRO A 258 18.50 10.67 -1.56
C PRO A 258 17.15 10.40 -2.22
N PHE A 259 16.23 11.36 -2.10
CA PHE A 259 14.88 11.25 -2.66
C PHE A 259 14.88 10.96 -4.16
N ARG A 260 13.95 10.11 -4.58
CA ARG A 260 13.67 9.77 -5.98
C ARG A 260 12.16 9.72 -6.19
N GLU A 261 11.74 10.09 -7.39
CA GLU A 261 10.34 9.95 -7.78
C GLU A 261 9.95 8.46 -7.85
N GLY A 262 8.81 8.11 -7.27
CA GLY A 262 8.33 6.73 -7.15
C GLY A 262 8.47 6.18 -5.73
N ALA A 263 8.62 4.85 -5.62
CA ALA A 263 8.82 4.19 -4.34
C ALA A 263 10.17 4.60 -3.74
N TRP A 264 10.17 5.01 -2.47
CA TRP A 264 11.36 5.50 -1.77
C TRP A 264 11.19 5.34 -0.25
N CYS A 265 12.18 4.73 0.39
CA CYS A 265 12.22 4.40 1.82
C CYS A 265 13.25 5.26 2.59
N GLY A 266 14.13 5.96 1.86
CA GLY A 266 15.20 6.80 2.38
C GLY A 266 16.07 6.09 3.42
N ASP A 267 16.26 6.74 4.56
CA ASP A 267 17.14 6.27 5.64
C ASP A 267 16.35 5.73 6.85
N THR A 268 15.06 5.41 6.67
CA THR A 268 14.18 4.92 7.75
C THR A 268 14.69 3.62 8.37
N TYR A 269 15.12 2.68 7.52
CA TYR A 269 15.70 1.40 7.96
C TYR A 269 16.95 1.58 8.83
N GLN A 270 17.76 2.62 8.58
CA GLN A 270 18.95 2.90 9.38
C GLN A 270 18.58 3.35 10.80
N ALA A 271 17.60 4.23 10.93
CA ALA A 271 17.09 4.68 12.21
C ALA A 271 16.46 3.51 13.00
N PHE A 272 15.66 2.67 12.32
CA PHE A 272 15.06 1.50 12.94
C PHE A 272 16.11 0.45 13.35
N ALA A 273 17.12 0.19 12.51
CA ALA A 273 18.23 -0.71 12.84
C ALA A 273 19.01 -0.23 14.07
N GLN A 274 19.25 1.09 14.16
CA GLN A 274 19.88 1.67 15.33
C GLN A 274 19.00 1.53 16.58
N PHE A 275 17.70 1.78 16.47
CA PHE A 275 16.75 1.57 17.57
C PHE A 275 16.77 0.10 18.03
N HIS A 276 16.68 -0.85 17.09
CA HIS A 276 16.67 -2.28 17.35
C HIS A 276 17.93 -2.77 18.03
N ARG A 277 19.12 -2.27 17.65
CA ARG A 277 20.38 -2.61 18.31
C ARG A 277 20.36 -2.32 19.82
N HIS A 278 19.68 -1.25 20.24
CA HIS A 278 19.55 -0.88 21.65
C HIS A 278 18.31 -1.51 22.32
N ASN A 279 17.37 -2.05 21.54
CA ASN A 279 16.09 -2.58 22.00
C ASN A 279 15.74 -3.94 21.37
N PRO A 280 16.65 -4.94 21.30
CA PRO A 280 16.48 -6.12 20.44
C PRO A 280 15.37 -7.07 20.89
N ARG A 281 14.91 -6.96 22.15
CA ARG A 281 13.83 -7.80 22.72
C ARG A 281 12.44 -7.16 22.63
N THR A 282 12.39 -5.91 22.17
CA THR A 282 11.16 -5.10 22.16
C THR A 282 10.92 -4.45 20.81
N SER A 283 11.74 -4.78 19.81
CA SER A 283 11.44 -4.44 18.42
C SER A 283 11.76 -5.58 17.46
N VAL A 284 11.03 -5.61 16.35
CA VAL A 284 11.18 -6.57 15.25
C VAL A 284 10.72 -5.93 13.94
N VAL A 285 11.13 -6.46 12.79
CA VAL A 285 10.57 -6.07 11.49
C VAL A 285 9.67 -7.18 10.97
N VAL A 286 8.44 -6.83 10.58
CA VAL A 286 7.55 -7.70 9.81
C VAL A 286 7.85 -7.50 8.31
N ASP A 287 8.17 -8.58 7.60
CA ASP A 287 8.57 -8.58 6.19
C ASP A 287 7.39 -8.41 5.23
N ILE A 288 6.77 -7.24 5.29
CA ILE A 288 5.70 -6.80 4.41
C ILE A 288 5.97 -5.35 4.04
N ASP A 289 5.56 -4.93 2.84
CA ASP A 289 5.50 -3.51 2.45
C ASP A 289 6.77 -2.71 2.80
N TYR A 290 7.92 -3.10 2.23
CA TYR A 290 9.24 -2.51 2.52
C TYR A 290 9.68 -2.57 4.00
N GLY A 291 9.09 -3.49 4.77
CA GLY A 291 9.38 -3.73 6.17
C GLY A 291 8.54 -2.85 7.09
N VAL A 292 7.73 -3.49 7.94
CA VAL A 292 6.96 -2.83 8.98
C VAL A 292 7.62 -3.12 10.34
N GLY A 293 8.32 -2.12 10.87
CA GLY A 293 8.91 -2.18 12.20
C GLY A 293 7.83 -2.17 13.28
N VAL A 294 7.91 -3.08 14.24
CA VAL A 294 7.02 -3.13 15.41
C VAL A 294 7.86 -2.97 16.66
N ILE A 295 7.47 -2.03 17.53
CA ILE A 295 8.11 -1.75 18.81
C ILE A 295 7.05 -1.87 19.91
N VAL A 296 7.36 -2.56 21.00
CA VAL A 296 6.54 -2.59 22.22
C VAL A 296 7.15 -1.70 23.30
N ASN A 297 6.34 -0.84 23.91
CA ASN A 297 6.76 0.08 24.96
C ASN A 297 6.97 -0.63 26.30
N ARG A 298 8.14 -1.27 26.44
CA ARG A 298 8.56 -1.97 27.65
C ARG A 298 10.06 -1.80 27.85
N ASP A 299 10.45 -1.17 28.95
CA ASP A 299 11.86 -0.99 29.34
C ASP A 299 12.76 -0.49 28.19
N LEU A 300 12.23 0.44 27.38
CA LEU A 300 12.92 0.94 26.19
C LEU A 300 14.13 1.79 26.58
N CYS A 301 15.28 1.50 25.95
CA CYS A 301 16.42 2.40 25.93
C CYS A 301 16.19 3.45 24.84
N LEU A 302 15.83 4.68 25.25
CA LEU A 302 15.59 5.81 24.34
C LEU A 302 16.72 6.84 24.31
N ASP A 303 17.63 6.79 25.30
CA ASP A 303 18.72 7.76 25.48
C ASP A 303 20.04 7.29 24.82
N TYR A 304 19.94 6.54 23.72
CA TYR A 304 21.09 6.14 22.91
C TYR A 304 21.52 7.27 21.95
N PRO A 305 22.81 7.40 21.60
CA PRO A 305 23.28 8.42 20.67
C PRO A 305 22.76 8.16 19.24
N VAL A 306 22.49 9.22 18.46
CA VAL A 306 22.19 9.08 17.02
C VAL A 306 23.51 8.99 16.27
N GLU A 307 23.73 7.87 15.58
CA GLU A 307 24.97 7.55 14.86
C GLU A 307 24.66 7.24 13.40
N SER A 308 25.67 7.29 12.53
CA SER A 308 25.57 6.76 11.16
C SER A 308 25.11 5.30 11.22
N GLY A 309 24.02 5.01 10.52
CA GLY A 309 23.44 3.66 10.49
C GLY A 309 24.27 2.71 9.61
N PRO A 310 23.96 1.41 9.63
CA PRO A 310 24.63 0.43 8.77
C PRO A 310 24.43 0.77 7.28
N ALA A 311 25.39 0.37 6.44
CA ALA A 311 25.15 0.39 5.00
C ALA A 311 24.02 -0.59 4.64
N HIS A 312 23.29 -0.33 3.56
CA HIS A 312 22.12 -1.14 3.17
C HIS A 312 22.43 -2.64 3.03
N ALA A 313 23.53 -2.98 2.37
CA ALA A 313 23.95 -4.37 2.21
C ALA A 313 24.32 -5.05 3.55
N GLU A 314 24.96 -4.32 4.46
CA GLU A 314 25.30 -4.83 5.80
C GLU A 314 24.06 -5.03 6.66
N PHE A 315 23.10 -4.11 6.55
CA PHE A 315 21.80 -4.21 7.21
C PHE A 315 21.06 -5.48 6.78
N LEU A 316 20.90 -5.71 5.47
CA LEU A 316 20.23 -6.90 4.94
C LEU A 316 20.94 -8.19 5.35
N ALA A 317 22.28 -8.21 5.34
CA ALA A 317 23.07 -9.36 5.77
C ALA A 317 22.94 -9.64 7.28
N GLY A 318 22.61 -8.64 8.08
CA GLY A 318 22.41 -8.74 9.53
C GLY A 318 21.00 -9.16 9.96
N LEU A 319 20.03 -9.19 9.04
CA LEU A 319 18.67 -9.64 9.34
C LEU A 319 18.64 -11.16 9.51
N VAL A 320 18.00 -11.61 10.59
CA VAL A 320 17.87 -13.01 10.96
C VAL A 320 16.40 -13.41 10.84
N PRO A 321 16.04 -14.24 9.84
CA PRO A 321 14.67 -14.75 9.69
C PRO A 321 14.17 -15.46 10.95
N GLY A 322 12.95 -15.15 11.36
CA GLY A 322 12.32 -15.68 12.57
C GLY A 322 12.80 -15.03 13.88
N SER A 323 13.68 -14.01 13.81
CA SER A 323 14.20 -13.29 14.98
C SER A 323 14.07 -11.78 14.82
N SER A 324 14.90 -11.15 13.99
CA SER A 324 14.85 -9.70 13.72
C SER A 324 13.99 -9.35 12.50
N LEU A 325 13.74 -10.33 11.62
CA LEU A 325 12.82 -10.26 10.48
C LEU A 325 11.82 -11.41 10.57
N ILE A 326 10.53 -11.13 10.62
CA ILE A 326 9.46 -12.12 10.78
C ILE A 326 8.38 -11.94 9.71
N ASP A 327 7.60 -12.96 9.41
CA ASP A 327 6.35 -12.80 8.65
C ASP A 327 5.17 -12.38 9.56
N LEU A 328 4.03 -12.04 8.97
CA LEU A 328 2.85 -11.61 9.74
C LEU A 328 2.29 -12.71 10.66
N HIS A 329 2.38 -13.99 10.27
CA HIS A 329 1.90 -15.11 11.08
C HIS A 329 2.77 -15.33 12.33
N GLN A 330 4.05 -14.98 12.24
CA GLN A 330 5.00 -15.03 13.35
C GLN A 330 4.83 -13.88 14.36
N LEU A 331 4.07 -12.82 14.01
CA LEU A 331 3.87 -11.67 14.90
C LEU A 331 3.25 -12.08 16.26
N ASP A 332 2.27 -12.99 16.27
CA ASP A 332 1.65 -13.46 17.51
C ASP A 332 2.64 -14.21 18.42
N LEU A 333 3.50 -15.04 17.83
CA LEU A 333 4.55 -15.75 18.56
C LEU A 333 5.58 -14.78 19.15
N TRP A 334 5.95 -13.75 18.39
CA TRP A 334 6.84 -12.69 18.89
C TRP A 334 6.19 -11.92 20.03
N LEU A 335 4.90 -11.58 19.91
CA LEU A 335 4.14 -10.90 20.96
C LEU A 335 4.10 -11.71 22.26
N ASP A 336 3.94 -13.02 22.18
CA ASP A 336 3.92 -13.90 23.36
C ASP A 336 5.31 -13.97 24.03
N GLN A 337 6.40 -13.99 23.26
CA GLN A 337 7.77 -13.92 23.78
C GLN A 337 8.11 -12.53 24.37
N ALA A 338 7.53 -11.49 23.79
CA ALA A 338 7.61 -10.12 24.26
C ALA A 338 6.68 -9.84 25.45
N ALA A 339 5.92 -10.82 25.95
CA ALA A 339 5.16 -10.67 27.19
C ALA A 339 6.09 -10.68 28.42
N PRO A 340 5.70 -10.09 29.57
CA PRO A 340 6.46 -10.25 30.80
C PRO A 340 6.52 -11.73 31.15
N ARG A 341 7.71 -12.27 31.43
CA ARG A 341 7.79 -13.53 32.18
C ARG A 341 7.27 -13.20 33.56
N GLU A 342 6.13 -13.76 33.96
CA GLU A 342 5.76 -13.76 35.37
C GLU A 342 6.97 -14.29 36.13
N SER A 343 7.48 -13.47 37.05
CA SER A 343 8.47 -13.92 38.00
C SER A 343 7.81 -15.05 38.76
N THR A 344 8.16 -16.29 38.42
CA THR A 344 7.92 -17.45 39.26
C THR A 344 8.55 -17.11 40.59
N LYS A 345 7.73 -16.59 41.51
CA LYS A 345 8.05 -16.55 42.93
C LYS A 345 8.16 -18.01 43.31
N PHE A 346 9.38 -18.54 43.28
CA PHE A 346 9.71 -19.73 44.03
C PHE A 346 9.41 -19.37 45.49
N VAL A 347 8.29 -19.88 45.99
CA VAL A 347 7.93 -19.90 47.42
C VAL A 347 8.72 -21.02 48.07
#